data_AF-A0A2M7G5Z5-F1
#
_entry.id   AF-A0A2M7G5Z5-F1
#
_cell.length_a   1.000
_cell.length_b   1.000
_cell.length_c   1.000
_cell.angle_alpha   90.00
_cell.angle_beta   90.00
_cell.angle_gamma   90.00
#
_symmetry.space_group_name_H-M   'P 1'
#
loop_
_entity.id
_entity.type
_entity.pdbx_description
1 polymer ?
#
loop_
_entity_poly.entity_id
_entity_poly.type
_entity_poly.pdbx_seq_one_letter_code
_entity_poly.pdbx_strand_id
1 'polypeptide(L)'
;MTASQPFDPFMEWFVLPFLRDKAEKSRAKALNQTKVALPVLGRAGQDGLLHPSAVAAINQELGKLPYRADPLLFDYYTHPGVQARCLTTGDWRIQGSNEQWSCDCDDFAAYAYELFKLTGAKEGHGFWIWNLIINPSDQLWNAWANHVILGFRQYENGRYKTGVMDTNSAANRQIIWFDLPPDQAESAVLLHFSKLYKVVYYRAIRVEYPFK
;
A
#
# COMPACT_ATOMS: atom_id res chain seq x y z
N MET A 1 -26.34 2.90 -16.27
CA MET A 1 -26.10 2.66 -14.83
C MET A 1 -26.26 1.16 -14.62
N THR A 2 -25.17 0.41 -14.54
CA THR A 2 -25.21 -1.02 -14.20
C THR A 2 -25.27 -1.11 -12.67
N ALA A 3 -26.28 -1.82 -12.16
CA ALA A 3 -26.40 -2.10 -10.73
C ALA A 3 -25.10 -2.77 -10.26
N SER A 4 -24.50 -2.23 -9.20
CA SER A 4 -23.40 -2.89 -8.50
C SER A 4 -23.85 -4.29 -8.11
N GLN A 5 -23.18 -5.32 -8.62
CA GLN A 5 -23.50 -6.70 -8.24
C GLN A 5 -23.42 -6.84 -6.70
N PRO A 6 -24.33 -7.60 -6.09
CA PRO A 6 -24.29 -7.83 -4.65
C PRO A 6 -22.95 -8.47 -4.26
N PHE A 7 -22.43 -8.01 -3.12
CA PHE A 7 -21.16 -8.50 -2.56
C PHE A 7 -21.30 -9.99 -2.23
N ASP A 8 -20.36 -10.82 -2.71
CA ASP A 8 -20.40 -12.27 -2.50
C ASP A 8 -20.20 -12.60 -1.01
N PRO A 9 -21.17 -13.26 -0.33
CA PRO A 9 -21.05 -13.67 1.06
C PRO A 9 -19.79 -14.52 1.34
N PHE A 10 -19.24 -15.20 0.34
CA PHE A 10 -17.96 -15.92 0.48
C PHE A 10 -16.80 -14.99 0.86
N MET A 11 -16.80 -13.74 0.38
CA MET A 11 -15.74 -12.75 0.65
C MET A 11 -15.68 -12.33 2.12
N GLU A 12 -16.84 -12.04 2.73
CA GLU A 12 -16.91 -11.61 4.13
C GLU A 12 -16.56 -12.74 5.11
N TRP A 13 -16.96 -13.97 4.78
CA TRP A 13 -16.94 -15.07 5.74
C TRP A 13 -15.66 -15.92 5.68
N PHE A 14 -14.97 -15.94 4.54
CA PHE A 14 -13.82 -16.82 4.35
C PHE A 14 -12.53 -16.09 3.97
N VAL A 15 -12.61 -15.12 3.08
CA VAL A 15 -11.41 -14.45 2.53
C VAL A 15 -10.84 -13.41 3.51
N LEU A 16 -11.67 -12.48 3.99
CA LEU A 16 -11.21 -11.44 4.93
C LEU A 16 -10.66 -12.02 6.25
N PRO A 17 -11.28 -13.05 6.86
CA PRO A 17 -10.71 -13.70 8.05
C PRO A 17 -9.40 -14.43 7.78
N PHE A 18 -9.23 -15.04 6.60
CA PHE A 18 -7.99 -15.74 6.23
C PHE A 18 -6.81 -14.77 6.02
N LEU A 19 -7.05 -13.63 5.35
CA LEU A 19 -6.06 -12.55 5.23
C LEU A 19 -5.68 -12.00 6.61
N ARG A 20 -6.65 -11.89 7.53
CA ARG A 20 -6.43 -11.43 8.91
C ARG A 20 -5.54 -12.38 9.71
N ASP A 21 -5.80 -13.68 9.67
CA ASP A 21 -4.98 -14.71 10.35
C ASP A 21 -3.55 -14.75 9.81
N LYS A 22 -3.37 -14.58 8.49
CA LYS A 22 -2.05 -14.47 7.86
C LYS A 22 -1.28 -13.24 8.30
N ALA A 23 -1.93 -12.07 8.30
CA ALA A 23 -1.33 -10.83 8.81
C ALA A 23 -0.92 -10.98 10.29
N GLU A 24 -1.71 -11.65 11.12
CA GLU A 24 -1.40 -11.91 12.53
C GLU A 24 -0.21 -12.86 12.73
N LYS A 25 -0.10 -13.92 11.93
CA LYS A 25 1.06 -14.83 11.96
C LYS A 25 2.35 -14.19 11.45
N SER A 26 2.26 -13.37 10.39
CA SER A 26 3.43 -12.63 9.90
C SER A 26 3.92 -11.59 10.91
N ARG A 27 3.00 -10.89 11.61
CA ARG A 27 3.34 -10.00 12.74
C ARG A 27 4.19 -10.73 13.79
N ALA A 28 3.87 -11.98 14.14
CA ALA A 28 4.64 -12.74 15.11
C ALA A 28 6.09 -13.03 14.64
N LYS A 29 6.32 -13.26 13.34
CA LYS A 29 7.66 -13.47 12.76
C LYS A 29 8.48 -12.16 12.72
N ALA A 30 7.82 -11.02 12.46
CA ALA A 30 8.46 -9.71 12.42
C ALA A 30 8.72 -9.08 13.81
N LEU A 31 8.00 -9.51 14.85
CA LEU A 31 8.11 -8.97 16.22
C LEU A 31 9.38 -9.40 16.96
N ASN A 32 10.00 -10.53 16.56
CA ASN A 32 11.23 -11.04 17.18
C ASN A 32 12.53 -10.51 16.53
N GLN A 33 12.45 -9.49 15.67
CA GLN A 33 13.60 -8.97 14.93
C GLN A 33 13.96 -7.54 15.34
N THR A 34 15.24 -7.17 15.19
CA THR A 34 15.73 -5.82 15.47
C THR A 34 15.09 -4.82 14.48
N LYS A 35 14.16 -4.01 15.00
CA LYS A 35 13.55 -2.88 14.29
C LYS A 35 14.36 -1.62 14.56
N VAL A 36 14.44 -0.73 13.57
CA VAL A 36 14.98 0.62 13.75
C VAL A 36 13.87 1.66 13.61
N ALA A 37 14.13 2.87 14.11
CA ALA A 37 13.25 4.01 13.88
C ALA A 37 13.19 4.33 12.38
N LEU A 38 11.99 4.65 11.91
CA LEU A 38 11.75 5.13 10.55
C LEU A 38 12.29 6.56 10.39
N PRO A 39 12.78 6.94 9.21
CA PRO A 39 13.22 8.31 8.95
C PRO A 39 12.02 9.28 8.91
N VAL A 40 12.22 10.50 9.40
CA VAL A 40 11.24 11.59 9.25
C VAL A 40 11.54 12.34 7.95
N LEU A 41 10.70 12.11 6.93
CA LEU A 41 10.92 12.59 5.56
C LEU A 41 10.08 13.85 5.25
N GLY A 42 10.22 14.87 6.09
CA GLY A 42 9.49 16.14 5.95
C GLY A 42 8.34 16.30 6.93
N ARG A 43 7.48 17.29 6.68
CA ARG A 43 6.34 17.64 7.54
C ARG A 43 5.09 17.92 6.70
N ALA A 44 3.94 17.62 7.28
CA ALA A 44 2.65 18.05 6.77
C ALA A 44 2.44 19.56 6.96
N GLY A 45 1.52 20.12 6.19
CA GLY A 45 0.99 21.46 6.42
C GLY A 45 0.18 21.53 7.71
N GLN A 46 -0.16 22.76 8.15
CA GLN A 46 -1.00 22.96 9.35
C GLN A 46 -2.41 22.37 9.19
N ASP A 47 -2.88 22.25 7.95
CA ASP A 47 -4.13 21.59 7.59
C ASP A 47 -4.08 20.06 7.76
N GLY A 48 -2.89 19.47 7.91
CA GLY A 48 -2.69 18.03 7.98
C GLY A 48 -2.61 17.35 6.61
N LEU A 49 -2.40 18.13 5.54
CA LEU A 49 -2.09 17.62 4.20
C LEU A 49 -0.59 17.39 4.04
N LEU A 50 -0.22 16.44 3.18
CA LEU A 50 1.19 16.21 2.86
C LEU A 50 1.76 17.37 2.06
N HIS A 51 2.90 17.90 2.52
CA HIS A 51 3.64 18.90 1.75
C HIS A 51 4.30 18.23 0.52
N PRO A 52 4.33 18.87 -0.66
CA PRO A 52 4.95 18.30 -1.86
C PRO A 52 6.38 17.81 -1.66
N SER A 53 7.19 18.51 -0.86
CA SER A 53 8.56 18.06 -0.56
C SER A 53 8.61 16.78 0.27
N ALA A 54 7.64 16.56 1.16
CA ALA A 54 7.52 15.32 1.93
C ALA A 54 7.11 14.16 1.02
N VAL A 55 6.14 14.39 0.12
CA VAL A 55 5.73 13.42 -0.90
C VAL A 55 6.93 13.01 -1.77
N ALA A 56 7.73 13.97 -2.23
CA ALA A 56 8.90 13.71 -3.06
C ALA A 56 9.98 12.90 -2.31
N ALA A 57 10.27 13.26 -1.04
CA ALA A 57 11.24 12.55 -0.22
C ALA A 57 10.80 11.11 0.09
N ILE A 58 9.51 10.91 0.38
CA ILE A 58 8.93 9.58 0.63
C ILE A 58 8.96 8.74 -0.64
N ASN A 59 8.58 9.31 -1.79
CA ASN A 59 8.67 8.60 -3.07
C ASN A 59 10.13 8.17 -3.40
N GLN A 60 11.11 9.02 -3.08
CA GLN A 60 12.52 8.68 -3.24
C GLN A 60 12.96 7.55 -2.30
N GLU A 61 12.52 7.58 -1.03
CA GLU A 61 12.80 6.53 -0.05
C GLU A 61 12.20 5.18 -0.46
N LEU A 62 10.93 5.20 -0.86
CA LEU A 62 10.20 4.04 -1.34
C LEU A 62 10.86 3.40 -2.57
N GLY A 63 11.43 4.22 -3.45
CA GLY A 63 12.17 3.75 -4.60
C GLY A 63 13.44 2.94 -4.29
N LYS A 64 13.87 2.88 -3.03
CA LYS A 64 15.00 2.04 -2.58
C LYS A 64 14.56 0.62 -2.21
N LEU A 65 13.27 0.37 -2.03
CA LEU A 65 12.76 -0.96 -1.68
C LEU A 65 12.88 -1.93 -2.86
N PRO A 66 13.42 -3.15 -2.66
CA PRO A 66 13.46 -4.16 -3.69
C PRO A 66 12.06 -4.79 -3.83
N TYR A 67 11.34 -4.42 -4.89
CA TYR A 67 10.05 -5.04 -5.14
C TYR A 67 10.21 -6.50 -5.57
N ARG A 68 9.56 -7.40 -4.85
CA ARG A 68 9.52 -8.82 -5.18
C ARG A 68 8.16 -9.36 -4.75
N ALA A 69 7.33 -9.71 -5.72
CA ALA A 69 6.08 -10.40 -5.46
C ALA A 69 6.36 -11.74 -4.75
N ASP A 70 5.56 -12.06 -3.75
CA ASP A 70 5.73 -13.29 -2.99
C ASP A 70 5.50 -14.52 -3.90
N PRO A 71 6.41 -15.50 -3.89
CA PRO A 71 6.26 -16.71 -4.70
C PRO A 71 5.18 -17.60 -4.07
N LEU A 72 3.92 -17.35 -4.42
CA LEU A 72 2.71 -18.13 -4.11
C LEU A 72 2.44 -18.40 -2.61
N LEU A 73 1.23 -18.03 -2.19
CA LEU A 73 0.53 -18.45 -0.94
C LEU A 73 1.14 -18.07 0.41
N PHE A 74 2.37 -17.57 0.50
CA PHE A 74 2.96 -17.08 1.75
C PHE A 74 3.17 -15.57 1.67
N ASP A 75 2.08 -14.85 2.00
CA ASP A 75 2.05 -13.41 2.17
C ASP A 75 2.78 -13.06 3.48
N TYR A 76 3.97 -12.47 3.38
CA TYR A 76 4.79 -12.07 4.52
C TYR A 76 4.79 -10.56 4.70
N TYR A 77 3.92 -10.06 5.58
CA TYR A 77 4.03 -8.67 6.06
C TYR A 77 5.36 -8.38 6.79
N THR A 78 6.24 -7.63 6.14
CA THR A 78 7.47 -7.05 6.66
C THR A 78 7.19 -5.75 7.40
N HIS A 79 7.43 -5.73 8.72
CA HIS A 79 7.24 -4.53 9.54
C HIS A 79 8.06 -3.33 9.00
N PRO A 80 7.49 -2.10 8.95
CA PRO A 80 8.19 -0.92 8.43
C PRO A 80 9.58 -0.66 9.03
N GLY A 81 9.73 -0.80 10.35
CA GLY A 81 11.03 -0.68 11.02
C GLY A 81 12.06 -1.77 10.66
N VAL A 82 11.64 -2.93 10.13
CA VAL A 82 12.54 -3.93 9.56
C VAL A 82 12.97 -3.49 8.16
N GLN A 83 12.05 -2.99 7.34
CA GLN A 83 12.37 -2.43 6.02
C GLN A 83 13.37 -1.26 6.12
N ALA A 84 13.16 -0.33 7.06
CA ALA A 84 14.09 0.77 7.34
C ALA A 84 15.50 0.27 7.73
N ARG A 85 15.57 -0.81 8.52
CA ARG A 85 16.85 -1.44 8.89
C ARG A 85 17.52 -2.00 7.65
N CYS A 86 16.81 -2.80 6.86
CA CYS A 86 17.33 -3.40 5.63
C CYS A 86 17.86 -2.34 4.65
N LEU A 87 17.14 -1.22 4.51
CA LEU A 87 17.57 -0.09 3.68
C LEU A 87 18.85 0.57 4.21
N THR A 88 19.00 0.67 5.53
CA THR A 88 20.18 1.29 6.17
C THR A 88 21.41 0.38 6.10
N THR A 89 21.24 -0.92 6.36
CA THR A 89 22.36 -1.87 6.49
C THR A 89 22.69 -2.59 5.19
N GLY A 90 21.77 -2.62 4.23
CA GLY A 90 21.84 -3.49 3.05
C GLY A 90 21.58 -4.97 3.34
N ASP A 91 21.33 -5.35 4.60
CA ASP A 91 21.09 -6.75 4.99
C ASP A 91 19.59 -7.09 4.98
N TRP A 92 19.17 -7.73 3.89
CA TRP A 92 17.81 -8.21 3.66
C TRP A 92 17.57 -9.62 4.20
N ARG A 93 18.55 -10.26 4.84
CA ARG A 93 18.36 -11.62 5.36
C ARG A 93 17.42 -11.65 6.55
N ILE A 94 16.62 -12.71 6.62
CA ILE A 94 15.83 -13.03 7.79
C ILE A 94 16.75 -13.69 8.82
N GLN A 95 16.79 -13.16 10.05
CA GLN A 95 17.69 -13.65 11.08
C GLN A 95 17.44 -15.14 11.35
N GLY A 96 18.50 -15.95 11.27
CA GLY A 96 18.42 -17.40 11.49
C GLY A 96 17.92 -18.21 10.28
N SER A 97 17.78 -17.60 9.10
CA SER A 97 17.50 -18.33 7.86
C SER A 97 18.36 -17.85 6.68
N ASN A 98 18.34 -18.64 5.60
CA ASN A 98 18.92 -18.25 4.31
C ASN A 98 17.91 -17.49 3.43
N GLU A 99 16.73 -17.17 3.96
CA GLU A 99 15.70 -16.41 3.25
C GLU A 99 16.00 -14.91 3.29
N GLN A 100 15.49 -14.20 2.30
CA GLN A 100 15.56 -12.74 2.24
C GLN A 100 14.14 -12.17 2.35
N TRP A 101 14.02 -11.05 3.03
CA TRP A 101 12.81 -10.23 2.99
C TRP A 101 12.54 -9.78 1.56
N SER A 102 11.34 -10.07 1.06
CA SER A 102 10.73 -9.40 -0.09
C SER A 102 10.05 -8.12 0.38
N CYS A 103 9.78 -7.21 -0.55
CA CYS A 103 8.77 -6.18 -0.37
C CYS A 103 7.77 -6.33 -1.50
N ASP A 104 6.55 -6.73 -1.19
CA ASP A 104 5.46 -6.83 -2.14
C ASP A 104 4.54 -5.59 -2.04
N CYS A 105 3.29 -5.72 -2.51
CA CYS A 105 2.34 -4.62 -2.49
C CYS A 105 1.90 -4.21 -1.08
N ASP A 106 1.78 -5.15 -0.17
CA ASP A 106 1.34 -4.88 1.18
C ASP A 106 2.46 -4.23 2.01
N ASP A 107 3.69 -4.67 1.81
CA ASP A 107 4.88 -4.14 2.49
C ASP A 107 5.21 -2.71 2.10
N PHE A 108 5.12 -2.41 0.81
CA PHE A 108 5.36 -1.07 0.32
C PHE A 108 4.30 -0.09 0.85
N ALA A 109 3.02 -0.48 0.80
CA ALA A 109 1.93 0.34 1.31
C ALA A 109 2.07 0.57 2.83
N ALA A 110 2.42 -0.46 3.58
CA ALA A 110 2.72 -0.40 5.01
C ALA A 110 3.84 0.61 5.33
N TYR A 111 4.96 0.54 4.62
CA TYR A 111 6.11 1.41 4.85
C TYR A 111 5.78 2.86 4.51
N ALA A 112 5.15 3.10 3.36
CA ALA A 112 4.75 4.43 2.93
C ALA A 112 3.75 5.09 3.88
N TYR A 113 2.79 4.31 4.38
CA TYR A 113 1.79 4.75 5.35
C TYR A 113 2.42 5.23 6.66
N GLU A 114 3.36 4.48 7.21
CA GLU A 114 4.08 4.90 8.42
C GLU A 114 4.94 6.14 8.18
N LEU A 115 5.59 6.25 7.01
CA LEU A 115 6.32 7.46 6.63
C LEU A 115 5.39 8.68 6.53
N PHE A 116 4.19 8.54 5.97
CA PHE A 116 3.19 9.62 5.95
C PHE A 116 2.73 10.02 7.35
N LYS A 117 2.48 9.07 8.25
CA LYS A 117 2.16 9.37 9.66
C LYS A 117 3.23 10.20 10.34
N LEU A 118 4.51 9.87 10.11
CA LEU A 118 5.64 10.58 10.71
C LEU A 118 5.79 12.03 10.22
N THR A 119 5.19 12.38 9.08
CA THR A 119 5.13 13.79 8.64
C THR A 119 4.16 14.62 9.49
N GLY A 120 3.25 13.98 10.24
CA GLY A 120 2.13 14.64 10.92
C GLY A 120 0.89 14.82 10.03
N ALA A 121 0.87 14.22 8.83
CA ALA A 121 -0.33 14.20 8.01
C ALA A 121 -1.44 13.41 8.72
N LYS A 122 -2.70 13.81 8.50
CA LYS A 122 -3.85 13.17 9.15
C LYS A 122 -4.39 12.05 8.27
N GLU A 123 -4.40 10.82 8.77
CA GLU A 123 -5.08 9.72 8.08
C GLU A 123 -6.56 10.05 7.82
N GLY A 124 -7.08 9.63 6.67
CA GLY A 124 -8.44 9.92 6.21
C GLY A 124 -8.64 11.34 5.67
N HIS A 125 -7.70 12.26 5.93
CA HIS A 125 -7.71 13.63 5.41
C HIS A 125 -6.56 13.90 4.41
N GLY A 126 -5.32 13.70 4.85
CA GLY A 126 -4.09 13.87 4.07
C GLY A 126 -3.69 12.63 3.28
N PHE A 127 -3.93 11.43 3.80
CA PHE A 127 -3.64 10.16 3.11
C PHE A 127 -4.55 9.01 3.56
N TRP A 128 -4.58 7.94 2.77
CA TRP A 128 -5.37 6.73 3.01
C TRP A 128 -4.77 5.55 2.21
N ILE A 129 -5.27 4.35 2.45
CA ILE A 129 -4.90 3.16 1.68
C ILE A 129 -6.15 2.59 1.02
N TRP A 130 -6.00 2.16 -0.22
CA TRP A 130 -7.02 1.38 -0.91
C TRP A 130 -6.50 -0.03 -1.19
N ASN A 131 -7.27 -1.02 -0.76
CA ASN A 131 -7.18 -2.37 -1.27
C ASN A 131 -8.11 -2.48 -2.49
N LEU A 132 -7.53 -2.65 -3.67
CA LEU A 132 -8.26 -2.78 -4.92
C LEU A 132 -8.56 -4.26 -5.17
N ILE A 133 -9.85 -4.61 -5.17
CA ILE A 133 -10.25 -6.00 -5.35
C ILE A 133 -10.52 -6.28 -6.82
N ILE A 134 -9.85 -7.32 -7.30
CA ILE A 134 -9.92 -7.82 -8.68
C ILE A 134 -11.03 -8.86 -8.80
N ASN A 135 -11.74 -8.88 -9.93
CA ASN A 135 -12.55 -10.01 -10.38
C ASN A 135 -11.72 -10.82 -11.40
N PRO A 136 -11.36 -12.08 -11.12
CA PRO A 136 -10.65 -12.93 -12.05
C PRO A 136 -11.57 -13.20 -13.23
N SER A 137 -11.20 -12.71 -14.42
CA SER A 137 -11.79 -13.22 -15.65
C SER A 137 -11.42 -14.71 -15.77
N ASP A 138 -12.40 -15.60 -15.72
CA ASP A 138 -12.53 -17.01 -16.15
C ASP A 138 -11.32 -17.98 -16.20
N GLN A 139 -10.10 -17.63 -15.78
CA GLN A 139 -8.90 -18.45 -15.97
C GLN A 139 -7.93 -18.51 -14.80
N LEU A 140 -8.24 -17.90 -13.64
CA LEU A 140 -7.37 -17.97 -12.47
C LEU A 140 -8.17 -18.29 -11.20
N TRP A 141 -8.72 -19.51 -11.15
CA TRP A 141 -8.81 -20.21 -9.88
C TRP A 141 -7.38 -20.46 -9.39
N ASN A 142 -6.86 -19.56 -8.55
CA ASN A 142 -5.92 -19.81 -7.44
C ASN A 142 -5.36 -18.47 -6.93
N ALA A 143 -5.85 -18.03 -5.78
CA ALA A 143 -5.52 -16.77 -5.09
C ALA A 143 -5.88 -15.49 -5.85
N TRP A 144 -6.96 -14.85 -5.43
CA TRP A 144 -7.33 -13.50 -5.84
C TRP A 144 -6.16 -12.55 -5.51
N ALA A 145 -5.56 -11.91 -6.52
CA ALA A 145 -4.53 -10.92 -6.31
C ALA A 145 -5.19 -9.63 -5.80
N ASN A 146 -5.09 -9.36 -4.50
CA ASN A 146 -5.39 -8.03 -3.99
C ASN A 146 -4.27 -7.10 -4.43
N HIS A 147 -4.63 -5.88 -4.81
CA HIS A 147 -3.65 -4.88 -5.17
C HIS A 147 -3.79 -3.68 -4.27
N VAL A 148 -2.78 -3.46 -3.41
CA VAL A 148 -2.82 -2.37 -2.44
C VAL A 148 -2.09 -1.15 -3.00
N ILE A 149 -2.77 -0.01 -2.94
CA ILE A 149 -2.25 1.29 -3.34
C ILE A 149 -2.42 2.28 -2.19
N LEU A 150 -1.47 3.20 -2.10
CA LEU A 150 -1.50 4.29 -1.14
C LEU A 150 -1.99 5.55 -1.84
N GLY A 151 -3.09 6.11 -1.37
CA GLY A 151 -3.64 7.36 -1.87
C GLY A 151 -3.31 8.52 -0.94
N PHE A 152 -3.08 9.70 -1.51
CA PHE A 152 -2.89 10.90 -0.72
C PHE A 152 -3.45 12.15 -1.41
N ARG A 153 -3.79 13.13 -0.58
CA ARG A 153 -4.40 14.40 -1.00
C ARG A 153 -3.33 15.49 -0.96
N GLN A 154 -3.30 16.27 -2.03
CA GLN A 154 -2.51 17.50 -2.08
C GLN A 154 -3.41 18.66 -2.52
N TYR A 155 -3.14 19.85 -1.99
CA TYR A 155 -3.76 21.10 -2.45
C TYR A 155 -2.76 21.88 -3.28
N GLU A 156 -3.09 22.14 -4.54
CA GLU A 156 -2.22 22.83 -5.48
C GLU A 156 -3.06 23.68 -6.44
N ASN A 157 -2.64 24.93 -6.68
CA ASN A 157 -3.31 25.85 -7.60
C ASN A 157 -4.82 26.02 -7.32
N GLY A 158 -5.19 26.15 -6.04
CA GLY A 158 -6.57 26.38 -5.63
C GLY A 158 -7.46 25.13 -5.61
N ARG A 159 -6.94 23.95 -5.98
CA ARG A 159 -7.73 22.71 -6.11
C ARG A 159 -7.08 21.53 -5.40
N TYR A 160 -7.91 20.62 -4.93
CA TYR A 160 -7.48 19.33 -4.43
C TYR A 160 -7.17 18.37 -5.57
N LYS A 161 -6.08 17.62 -5.42
CA LYS A 161 -5.70 16.52 -6.29
C LYS A 161 -5.45 15.27 -5.46
N THR A 162 -5.62 14.13 -6.12
CA THR A 162 -5.34 12.81 -5.55
C THR A 162 -4.09 12.26 -6.19
N GLY A 163 -3.04 12.07 -5.39
CA GLY A 163 -1.87 11.30 -5.77
C GLY A 163 -2.06 9.85 -5.36
N VAL A 164 -1.63 8.91 -6.20
CA VAL A 164 -1.59 7.49 -5.87
C VAL A 164 -0.18 6.96 -6.08
N MET A 165 0.32 6.24 -5.07
CA MET A 165 1.50 5.41 -5.18
C MET A 165 1.07 3.96 -5.27
N ASP A 166 1.53 3.30 -6.32
CA ASP A 166 1.27 1.90 -6.58
C ASP A 166 2.58 1.10 -6.49
N THR A 167 2.45 -0.15 -6.12
CA THR A 167 3.50 -1.07 -5.73
C THR A 167 4.04 -1.88 -6.89
N ASN A 168 3.25 -2.16 -7.92
CA ASN A 168 3.81 -2.67 -9.19
C ASN A 168 4.50 -1.54 -9.97
N SER A 169 4.16 -0.28 -9.69
CA SER A 169 4.96 0.90 -10.05
C SER A 169 6.06 1.26 -9.02
N ALA A 170 6.27 0.49 -7.95
CA ALA A 170 7.47 0.62 -7.10
C ALA A 170 8.76 0.37 -7.90
N ALA A 171 8.68 -0.43 -8.97
CA ALA A 171 9.73 -0.56 -9.97
C ALA A 171 10.02 0.75 -10.74
N ASN A 172 9.04 1.66 -10.84
CA ASN A 172 9.08 2.87 -11.67
C ASN A 172 9.09 4.19 -10.87
N ARG A 173 8.87 4.18 -9.55
CA ARG A 173 8.95 5.37 -8.65
C ARG A 173 8.06 6.54 -9.09
N GLN A 174 6.90 6.25 -9.68
CA GLN A 174 6.00 7.28 -10.21
C GLN A 174 4.75 7.44 -9.35
N ILE A 175 4.40 8.69 -9.08
CA ILE A 175 3.11 9.05 -8.52
C ILE A 175 2.15 9.27 -9.68
N ILE A 176 1.00 8.60 -9.64
CA ILE A 176 -0.08 8.82 -10.59
C ILE A 176 -1.01 9.89 -10.01
N TRP A 177 -1.20 10.97 -10.76
CA TRP A 177 -2.02 12.10 -10.34
C TRP A 177 -3.39 12.08 -10.99
N PHE A 178 -4.41 12.32 -10.18
CA PHE A 178 -5.78 12.53 -10.58
C PHE A 178 -6.20 13.94 -10.17
N ASP A 179 -6.65 14.74 -11.12
CA ASP A 179 -7.17 16.10 -10.90
C ASP A 179 -8.59 16.07 -10.29
N LEU A 180 -8.78 15.25 -9.25
CA LEU A 180 -10.02 15.02 -8.52
C LEU A 180 -9.71 14.87 -7.02
N PRO A 181 -10.63 15.29 -6.13
CA PRO A 181 -10.50 14.99 -4.71
C PRO A 181 -10.76 13.49 -4.45
N PRO A 182 -10.31 12.94 -3.30
CA PRO A 182 -10.27 11.50 -3.05
C PRO A 182 -11.61 10.78 -3.11
N ASP A 183 -12.68 11.48 -2.71
CA ASP A 183 -14.08 11.03 -2.76
C ASP A 183 -14.61 10.85 -4.20
N GLN A 184 -13.98 11.50 -5.18
CA GLN A 184 -14.36 11.45 -6.59
C GLN A 184 -13.33 10.71 -7.46
N ALA A 185 -12.11 10.53 -6.95
CA ALA A 185 -11.02 9.90 -7.68
C ALA A 185 -11.16 8.37 -7.78
N GLU A 186 -11.93 7.72 -6.90
CA GLU A 186 -11.99 6.24 -6.80
C GLU A 186 -12.25 5.54 -8.15
N SER A 187 -13.30 5.95 -8.88
CA SER A 187 -13.63 5.36 -10.17
C SER A 187 -12.53 5.57 -11.22
N ALA A 188 -11.87 6.74 -11.20
CA ALA A 188 -10.77 7.05 -12.10
C ALA A 188 -9.52 6.22 -11.78
N VAL A 189 -9.26 6.00 -10.50
CA VAL A 189 -8.19 5.14 -9.98
C VAL A 189 -8.40 3.69 -10.41
N LEU A 190 -9.60 3.13 -10.16
CA LEU A 190 -9.97 1.77 -10.59
C LEU A 190 -9.86 1.60 -12.11
N LEU A 191 -10.31 2.59 -12.88
CA LEU A 191 -10.20 2.58 -14.34
C LEU A 191 -8.74 2.66 -14.83
N HIS A 192 -7.88 3.40 -14.13
CA HIS A 192 -6.46 3.48 -14.47
C HIS A 192 -5.78 2.12 -14.26
N PHE A 193 -5.94 1.52 -13.08
CA PHE A 193 -5.27 0.26 -12.75
C PHE A 193 -5.84 -0.94 -13.51
N SER A 194 -7.14 -0.95 -13.83
CA SER A 194 -7.73 -2.01 -14.67
C SER A 194 -7.07 -2.07 -16.06
N LYS A 195 -6.77 -0.90 -16.65
CA LYS A 195 -6.03 -0.81 -17.92
C LYS A 195 -4.57 -1.24 -17.78
N LEU A 196 -3.90 -0.82 -16.70
CA LEU A 196 -2.49 -1.12 -16.46
C LEU A 196 -2.24 -2.63 -16.29
N TYR A 197 -3.07 -3.29 -15.50
CA TYR A 197 -2.92 -4.71 -15.19
C TYR A 197 -3.73 -5.65 -16.07
N LYS A 198 -4.56 -5.12 -16.98
CA LYS A 198 -5.52 -5.90 -17.80
C LYS A 198 -6.43 -6.78 -16.94
N VAL A 199 -6.87 -6.24 -15.80
CA VAL A 199 -7.73 -6.93 -14.83
C VAL A 199 -9.00 -6.12 -14.58
N VAL A 200 -10.07 -6.78 -14.15
CA VAL A 200 -11.30 -6.11 -13.78
C VAL A 200 -11.25 -5.78 -12.29
N TYR A 201 -11.11 -4.51 -11.91
CA TYR A 201 -11.30 -4.10 -10.52
C TYR A 201 -12.77 -3.78 -10.28
N TYR A 202 -13.36 -4.31 -9.22
CA TYR A 202 -14.77 -4.08 -8.93
C TYR A 202 -15.00 -3.10 -7.77
N ARG A 203 -14.01 -2.90 -6.88
CA ARG A 203 -14.12 -1.96 -5.75
C ARG A 203 -12.76 -1.57 -5.18
N ALA A 204 -12.66 -0.34 -4.65
CA ALA A 204 -11.61 0.03 -3.71
C ALA A 204 -12.16 -0.02 -2.27
N ILE A 205 -11.48 -0.71 -1.36
CA ILE A 205 -11.83 -0.72 0.06
C ILE A 205 -10.79 0.08 0.81
N ARG A 206 -11.23 1.07 1.60
CA ARG A 206 -10.35 1.74 2.55
C ARG A 206 -9.99 0.78 3.67
N VAL A 207 -8.70 0.58 3.86
CA VAL A 207 -8.17 -0.30 4.90
C VAL A 207 -7.31 0.50 5.87
N GLU A 208 -7.40 0.15 7.14
CA GLU A 208 -6.54 0.69 8.20
C GLU A 208 -5.40 -0.30 8.44
N TYR A 209 -4.16 0.19 8.48
CA TYR A 209 -3.04 -0.65 8.87
C TYR A 209 -2.89 -0.68 10.40
N PRO A 210 -2.58 -1.86 10.95
CA PRO A 210 -2.59 -2.13 12.39
C PRO A 210 -1.33 -1.64 13.13
N PHE A 211 -0.42 -0.92 12.48
CA PHE A 211 0.85 -0.51 13.09
C PHE A 211 0.58 0.70 14.00
N LYS A 212 0.43 0.41 15.30
CA LYS A 212 0.31 1.39 16.38
C LYS A 212 1.55 1.35 17.25
#